data_AF-A0A2D7GCQ7-F1
#
_entry.id   AF-A0A2D7GCQ7-F1
#
_cell.length_a   1.000
_cell.length_b   1.000
_cell.length_c   1.000
_cell.angle_alpha   90.00
_cell.angle_beta   90.00
_cell.angle_gamma   90.00
#
_symmetry.space_group_name_H-M   'P 1'
#
loop_
_entity.id
_entity.type
_entity.pdbx_description
1 polymer ?
#
loop_
_entity_poly.entity_id
_entity_poly.type
_entity_poly.pdbx_seq_one_letter_code
_entity_poly.pdbx_strand_id
1 'polypeptide(L)' 'MSITAHIKQLKIKHYELSQQIEVAQRIPFNDQFRIIDMKKRKLRLKETIVRLLNLNHSASPEQSL' A
#
# COMPACT_ATOMS: atom_id res chain seq x y z
N MET A 1 -10.19 17.40 -3.47
CA MET A 1 -9.96 15.98 -3.13
C MET A 1 -9.00 15.91 -1.96
N SER A 2 -9.39 15.27 -0.86
CA SER A 2 -8.55 15.23 0.35
C SER A 2 -7.44 14.18 0.23
N ILE A 3 -6.23 14.53 0.67
CA ILE A 3 -5.07 13.62 0.79
C ILE A 3 -5.45 12.36 1.58
N THR A 4 -6.33 12.50 2.57
CA THR A 4 -6.89 11.39 3.36
C THR A 4 -7.65 10.37 2.50
N ALA A 5 -8.41 10.82 1.51
CA ALA A 5 -9.12 9.93 0.58
C ALA A 5 -8.14 9.15 -0.31
N HIS A 6 -7.07 9.79 -0.75
CA HIS A 6 -6.01 9.14 -1.54
C HIS A 6 -5.26 8.08 -0.71
N ILE A 7 -4.91 8.39 0.54
CA ILE A 7 -4.29 7.43 1.47
C ILE A 7 -5.23 6.23 1.70
N LYS A 8 -6.53 6.46 1.87
CA LYS A 8 -7.52 5.37 2.03
C LYS A 8 -7.54 4.44 0.81
N GLN A 9 -7.56 5.01 -0.40
CA GLN A 9 -7.51 4.22 -1.63
C GLN A 9 -6.21 3.42 -1.78
N LEU A 10 -5.05 4.01 -1.45
CA LEU A 10 -3.77 3.31 -1.48
C LEU A 10 -3.72 2.15 -0.47
N LYS A 11 -4.29 2.34 0.73
CA LYS A 11 -4.40 1.26 1.74
C LYS A 11 -5.25 0.09 1.23
N ILE A 12 -6.38 0.37 0.56
CA ILE A 12 -7.23 -0.66 -0.05
C ILE A 12 -6.43 -1.46 -1.09
N LYS A 13 -5.77 -0.77 -2.04
CA LYS A 13 -4.93 -1.43 -3.06
C LYS A 13 -3.81 -2.28 -2.44
N HIS A 14 -3.16 -1.78 -1.38
CA HIS A 14 -2.12 -2.52 -0.67
C HIS A 14 -2.67 -3.80 -0.02
N TYR A 15 -3.87 -3.72 0.57
CA TYR A 15 -4.55 -4.87 1.18
C TYR A 15 -4.90 -5.92 0.12
N GLU A 16 -5.55 -5.52 -0.97
CA GLU A 16 -5.90 -6.42 -2.07
C GLU A 16 -4.67 -7.12 -2.65
N LEU A 17 -3.58 -6.38 -2.86
CA LEU A 17 -2.34 -6.94 -3.36
C LEU A 17 -1.71 -7.95 -2.39
N SER A 18 -1.87 -7.75 -1.07
CA SER A 18 -1.45 -8.74 -0.07
C SER A 18 -2.24 -10.04 -0.20
N GLN A 19 -3.57 -9.93 -0.32
CA GLN A 19 -4.45 -11.09 -0.50
C GLN A 19 -4.12 -11.86 -1.77
N GLN A 20 -3.87 -11.15 -2.88
CA GLN A 20 -3.46 -11.80 -4.13
C GLN A 20 -2.11 -12.51 -4.01
N ILE A 21 -1.14 -11.94 -3.29
CA ILE A 21 0.16 -12.60 -3.03
C ILE A 21 -0.05 -13.89 -2.22
N GLU A 22 -0.85 -13.84 -1.16
CA GLU A 22 -1.14 -15.00 -0.31
C GLU A 22 -1.81 -16.13 -1.11
N VAL A 23 -2.81 -15.80 -1.93
CA VAL A 23 -3.47 -16.77 -2.82
C VAL A 23 -2.48 -17.35 -3.83
N ALA A 24 -1.68 -16.50 -4.49
CA ALA A 24 -0.69 -16.96 -5.47
C ALA A 24 0.36 -17.88 -4.82
N GLN A 25 0.79 -17.59 -3.58
CA GLN A 25 1.77 -18.40 -2.85
C GLN A 25 1.24 -19.78 -2.43
N ARG A 26 -0.08 -19.93 -2.25
CA ARG A 26 -0.70 -21.21 -1.86
C ARG A 26 -0.80 -22.22 -3.01
N ILE A 27 -0.67 -21.77 -4.25
CA ILE A 27 -0.82 -22.63 -5.43
C ILE A 27 0.52 -23.35 -5.71
N PRO A 28 0.54 -24.70 -5.80
CA PRO A 28 1.70 -25.43 -6.29
C PRO A 28 1.93 -25.09 -7.77
N PHE A 29 3.18 -24.81 -8.16
CA PHE A 29 3.57 -24.27 -9.48
C PHE A 29 3.20 -22.81 -9.74
N ASN A 30 3.17 -21.97 -8.70
CA ASN A 30 3.03 -20.54 -8.90
C ASN A 30 4.21 -19.92 -9.67
N ASP A 31 3.89 -18.87 -10.41
CA ASP A 31 4.89 -18.05 -11.08
C ASP A 31 5.60 -17.17 -10.04
N GLN A 32 6.79 -17.62 -9.63
CA GLN A 32 7.62 -16.90 -8.66
C GLN A 32 7.98 -15.48 -9.13
N PHE A 33 8.16 -15.26 -10.44
CA PHE A 33 8.44 -13.92 -10.97
C PHE A 33 7.25 -12.99 -10.74
N ARG A 34 6.02 -13.47 -10.99
CA ARG A 34 4.80 -12.70 -10.68
C ARG A 34 4.69 -12.37 -9.20
N ILE A 35 4.98 -13.31 -8.30
CA ILE A 35 4.94 -13.07 -6.85
C ILE A 35 5.98 -12.03 -6.42
N ILE A 36 7.19 -12.09 -6.98
CA ILE A 36 8.24 -11.09 -6.71
C ILE A 36 7.80 -9.71 -7.18
N ASP A 37 7.22 -9.60 -8.38
CA ASP A 37 6.72 -8.33 -8.90
C ASP A 37 5.58 -7.76 -8.05
N MET A 38 4.65 -8.61 -7.62
CA MET A 38 3.56 -8.22 -6.71
C MET A 38 4.09 -7.73 -5.36
N LYS A 39 5.10 -8.39 -4.78
CA LYS A 39 5.76 -7.94 -3.55
C LYS A 39 6.45 -6.60 -3.74
N LYS A 40 7.10 -6.36 -4.88
CA LYS A 40 7.70 -5.05 -5.21
C LYS A 40 6.65 -3.96 -5.31
N ARG A 41 5.52 -4.22 -5.99
CA ARG A 41 4.38 -3.30 -6.05
C ARG A 41 3.81 -3.00 -4.66
N LYS A 42 3.68 -4.02 -3.80
CA LYS A 42 3.22 -3.88 -2.41
C LYS A 42 4.14 -2.98 -1.60
N LEU A 43 5.46 -3.17 -1.73
CA LEU A 43 6.47 -2.33 -1.07
C LEU A 43 6.35 -0.86 -1.51
N ARG A 44 6.24 -0.59 -2.82
CA ARG A 44 6.07 0.77 -3.35
C ARG A 44 4.80 1.45 -2.83
N LEU A 45 3.69 0.72 -2.74
CA LEU A 45 2.44 1.24 -2.17
C LEU A 45 2.63 1.60 -0.70
N LYS A 46 3.30 0.74 0.09
CA LYS A 46 3.61 1.02 1.49
C LYS A 46 4.45 2.29 1.65
N GLU A 47 5.52 2.43 0.87
CA GLU A 47 6.38 3.62 0.90
C GLU A 47 5.62 4.90 0.51
N THR A 48 4.78 4.82 -0.52
CA THR A 48 3.94 5.94 -0.95
C THR A 48 2.95 6.35 0.14
N ILE A 49 2.29 5.37 0.80
CA ILE A 49 1.38 5.63 1.92
C ILE A 49 2.13 6.32 3.07
N VAL A 50 3.30 5.82 3.45
CA VAL A 50 4.11 6.41 4.53
C VAL A 50 4.53 7.84 4.16
N ARG A 51 4.98 8.07 2.93
CA ARG A 51 5.35 9.40 2.44
C ARG A 51 4.18 10.38 2.50
N LEU A 52 2.99 9.96 2.06
CA LEU A 52 1.79 10.78 2.11
C LEU A 52 1.29 11.03 3.53
N LEU A 53 1.40 10.04 4.42
CA LEU A 53 1.08 10.21 5.84
C LEU A 53 2.01 11.24 6.49
N ASN A 54 3.31 11.16 6.21
CA ASN A 54 4.28 12.13 6.70
C ASN A 54 3.98 13.54 6.18
N LEU A 55 3.71 13.69 4.88
CA LEU A 55 3.30 14.96 4.29
C LEU A 55 2.02 15.53 4.93
N ASN A 56 1.03 14.68 5.20
CA ASN A 56 -0.20 15.09 5.87
C ASN A 56 0.04 15.51 7.33
N HIS A 57 0.98 14.88 8.03
CA HIS A 57 1.34 15.25 9.40
C HIS A 57 2.17 16.54 9.45
N SER A 58 3.05 16.77 8.48
CA SER A 58 3.82 18.01 8.34
C SER A 58 2.99 19.21 7.90
N ALA A 59 1.85 18.98 7.23
CA ALA A 59 0.97 20.03 6.73
C ALA A 59 -0.10 20.49 7.76
N SER A 60 -0.18 19.88 8.93
CA SER A 60 -1.20 20.18 9.95
C SER A 60 -0.59 20.45 11.33
N PRO A 61 -0.11 21.68 11.61
CA PRO A 61 0.22 22.11 12.96
C PRO A 61 -1.01 22.39 13.86
N GLU A 62 -2.24 22.29 13.34
CA GLU A 62 -3.48 22.78 14.03
C GLU A 62 -4.47 21.70 14.52
N GLN A 63 -4.11 20.41 14.60
CA GLN A 63 -5.02 19.40 15.18
C GLN A 63 -4.77 19.14 16.67
N SER A 64 -3.97 19.98 17.32
CA SER A 64 -3.84 20.03 18.78
C SER A 64 -4.82 21.06 19.34
N LEU A 65 -6.10 20.69 19.46
CA LEU A 65 -7.00 21.22 20.49
C LEU A 65 -7.95 20.11 20.94
#